data_AF-A0A3M2HCP0-F1
#
_entry.id   AF-A0A3M2HCP0-F1
#
_cell.length_a   1.000
_cell.length_b   1.000
_cell.length_c   1.000
_cell.angle_alpha   90.00
_cell.angle_beta   90.00
_cell.angle_gamma   90.00
#
_symmetry.space_group_name_H-M   'P 1'
#
loop_
_entity.id
_entity.type
_entity.pdbx_description
1 polymer ?
#
loop_
_entity_poly.entity_id
_entity_poly.type
_entity_poly.pdbx_seq_one_letter_code
_entity_poly.pdbx_strand_id
1 'polypeptide(L)' 'MRVKMLVEVSGYHEGGRWPPVGGETEVGDVVGAKLVANGYAVEVEAPKPKPRPRKATAKTSED' A
#
# COMPACT_ATOMS: atom_id res chain seq x y z
N MET A 1 -2.81 4.68 -7.45
CA MET A 1 -3.67 4.13 -6.38
C MET A 1 -3.10 2.83 -5.82
N ARG A 2 -3.24 2.55 -4.51
CA ARG A 2 -2.85 1.27 -3.92
C ARG A 2 -4.09 0.43 -3.66
N VAL A 3 -4.04 -0.85 -4.06
CA VAL A 3 -5.18 -1.76 -3.97
C VAL A 3 -4.77 -3.07 -3.30
N LYS A 4 -5.70 -3.68 -2.55
CA LYS A 4 -5.56 -5.01 -1.95
C LYS A 4 -6.44 -5.99 -2.70
N MET A 5 -5.83 -7.07 -3.21
CA MET A 5 -6.53 -8.07 -3.98
C MET A 5 -7.49 -8.87 -3.10
N LEU A 6 -8.75 -8.99 -3.50
CA LEU A 6 -9.74 -9.83 -2.83
C LEU A 6 -9.85 -11.22 -3.46
N VAL A 7 -9.50 -11.34 -4.73
CA VAL A 7 -9.52 -12.60 -5.48
C VAL A 7 -8.17 -12.84 -6.14
N GLU A 8 -7.91 -14.10 -6.47
CA GLU A 8 -6.73 -14.46 -7.25
C GLU A 8 -6.94 -14.04 -8.71
N VAL A 9 -6.10 -13.14 -9.20
CA VAL A 9 -6.11 -12.73 -10.61
C VAL A 9 -4.92 -13.38 -11.30
N SER A 10 -5.21 -14.23 -12.28
CA SER A 10 -4.19 -14.80 -13.15
C SER A 10 -3.79 -13.77 -14.22
N GLY A 11 -2.51 -13.45 -14.28
CA GLY A 11 -1.98 -12.52 -15.29
C GLY A 11 -0.74 -11.76 -14.81
N TYR A 12 -0.19 -10.96 -15.72
CA TYR A 12 0.94 -10.08 -15.46
C TYR A 12 0.51 -8.63 -15.64
N HIS A 13 0.98 -7.76 -14.75
CA HIS A 13 0.80 -6.31 -14.82
C HIS A 13 2.13 -5.62 -14.54
N GLU A 14 2.51 -4.68 -15.41
CA GLU A 14 3.77 -3.92 -15.32
C GLU A 14 5.03 -4.78 -15.18
N GLY A 15 5.05 -5.94 -15.86
CA GLY A 15 6.18 -6.86 -15.83
C GLY A 15 6.26 -7.75 -14.57
N GLY A 16 5.32 -7.61 -13.63
CA GLY A 16 5.16 -8.46 -12.46
C GLY A 16 3.90 -9.31 -12.52
N ARG A 17 3.84 -10.39 -11.76
CA ARG A 17 2.59 -11.15 -11.53
C ARG A 17 1.73 -10.38 -10.53
N TRP A 18 0.40 -10.42 -10.71
CA TRP A 18 -0.51 -9.91 -9.68
C TRP A 18 -0.23 -10.57 -8.31
N PRO A 19 -0.29 -9.82 -7.21
CA PRO A 19 -0.10 -10.40 -5.90
C PRO A 19 -1.26 -11.36 -5.57
N PRO A 20 -1.01 -12.33 -4.68
CA PRO A 20 -2.04 -13.27 -4.24
C PRO A 20 -3.16 -12.55 -3.46
N VAL A 21 -4.24 -13.28 -3.16
CA VAL A 21 -5.35 -12.77 -2.33
C VAL A 21 -4.82 -12.20 -1.02
N GLY A 22 -5.28 -10.99 -0.68
CA GLY A 22 -4.85 -10.24 0.48
C GLY A 22 -3.53 -9.49 0.29
N GLY A 23 -2.82 -9.71 -0.82
CA GLY A 23 -1.65 -8.95 -1.20
C GLY A 23 -2.01 -7.55 -1.70
N GLU A 24 -1.15 -6.60 -1.41
CA GLU A 24 -1.29 -5.21 -1.84
C GLU A 24 -0.37 -4.94 -3.02
N THR A 25 -0.83 -4.14 -3.98
CA THR A 25 0.00 -3.62 -5.06
C THR A 25 -0.38 -2.19 -5.37
N GLU A 26 0.58 -1.43 -5.86
CA GLU A 26 0.32 -0.14 -6.47
C GLU A 26 -0.04 -0.34 -7.93
N VAL A 27 -1.05 0.39 -8.41
CA VAL A 27 -1.52 0.39 -9.79
C VAL A 27 -1.93 1.80 -10.21
N GLY A 28 -1.95 2.05 -11.52
CA GLY A 28 -2.52 3.30 -12.07
C GLY A 28 -4.00 3.45 -11.69
N ASP A 29 -4.44 4.69 -11.49
CA ASP A 29 -5.78 4.98 -10.94
C ASP A 29 -6.92 4.42 -11.80
N VAL A 30 -6.76 4.41 -13.12
CA VAL A 30 -7.73 3.83 -14.06
C VAL A 30 -7.85 2.30 -13.87
N VAL A 31 -6.73 1.62 -13.66
CA VAL A 31 -6.70 0.16 -13.46
C VAL A 31 -7.24 -0.18 -12.07
N GLY A 32 -6.82 0.56 -11.04
CA GLY A 32 -7.31 0.40 -9.67
C GLY A 32 -8.83 0.61 -9.59
N ALA A 33 -9.35 1.67 -10.20
CA ALA A 33 -10.79 1.93 -10.26
C ALA A 33 -11.55 0.78 -10.94
N LYS A 34 -11.02 0.22 -12.04
CA LYS A 34 -11.61 -0.95 -12.70
C LYS A 34 -11.60 -2.19 -11.79
N LEU A 35 -10.50 -2.47 -11.10
CA LEU A 35 -10.40 -3.62 -10.19
C LEU A 35 -11.39 -3.49 -9.03
N VAL A 36 -11.52 -2.30 -8.45
CA VAL A 36 -12.47 -2.03 -7.37
C VAL A 36 -13.91 -2.10 -7.86
N ALA A 37 -14.23 -1.50 -9.01
CA ALA A 37 -15.58 -1.52 -9.59
C ALA A 37 -16.08 -2.93 -9.93
N ASN A 38 -15.17 -3.84 -10.32
CA ASN A 38 -15.50 -5.24 -10.60
C ASN A 38 -15.44 -6.14 -9.35
N GLY A 39 -15.10 -5.59 -8.18
CA GLY A 39 -15.00 -6.34 -6.91
C GLY A 39 -13.77 -7.26 -6.81
N TYR A 40 -12.76 -7.06 -7.66
CA TYR A 40 -11.52 -7.86 -7.61
C TYR A 40 -10.54 -7.39 -6.54
N ALA A 41 -10.60 -6.12 -6.17
CA ALA A 41 -9.73 -5.51 -5.18
C ALA A 41 -10.46 -4.44 -4.37
N VAL A 42 -9.84 -3.97 -3.28
CA VAL A 42 -10.29 -2.80 -2.50
C VAL A 42 -9.20 -1.75 -2.49
N GLU A 43 -9.59 -0.48 -2.51
CA GLU A 43 -8.64 0.62 -2.31
C GLU A 43 -8.06 0.55 -0.90
N VAL A 44 -6.75 0.70 -0.79
CA VAL A 44 -6.05 0.82 0.49
C VAL A 44 -5.37 2.17 0.53
N GLU A 45 -5.71 2.98 1.52
CA GLU A 45 -4.99 4.22 1.78
C GLU A 45 -3.57 3.85 2.23
N ALA A 46 -2.55 4.30 1.48
CA ALA A 46 -1.17 4.08 1.88
C ALA A 46 -0.97 4.62 3.32
N PRO A 47 -0.27 3.89 4.21
CA PRO A 47 -0.10 4.35 5.57
C PRO A 47 0.58 5.72 5.55
N LYS A 48 -0.15 6.76 5.96
CA LYS A 48 0.42 8.09 6.17
C LYS A 48 1.67 7.91 7.02
N PRO A 49 2.84 8.39 6.59
CA PRO A 49 4.07 8.19 7.34
C PRO A 49 3.86 8.79 8.73
N LYS A 50 3.83 7.94 9.77
CA LYS A 50 3.73 8.41 11.15
C LYS A 50 4.92 9.35 11.38
N PRO A 51 4.70 10.57 11.87
CA PRO A 51 5.80 11.47 12.19
C PRO A 51 6.67 10.77 13.23
N ARG A 52 7.93 10.47 12.86
CA ARG A 52 8.90 9.93 13.82
C ARG A 52 9.03 10.98 14.92
N PRO A 53 8.87 10.63 16.21
CA PRO A 53 9.12 11.59 17.27
C PRO A 53 10.57 12.04 17.14
N ARG A 54 10.79 13.35 16.95
CA ARG A 54 12.12 13.94 17.06
C ARG A 54 12.60 13.59 18.48
N LYS A 55 13.60 12.73 18.61
CA LYS A 55 14.30 12.53 19.88
C LYS A 55 14.81 13.90 20.30
N ALA A 56 14.13 14.53 21.26
CA ALA A 56 14.69 15.62 22.03
C ALA A 56 15.87 15.01 22.79
N THR A 57 17.09 15.32 22.35
CA THR A 57 18.29 15.08 23.15
C THR A 57 18.18 15.96 24.39
N ALA A 58 17.65 15.38 25.47
CA ALA A 58 17.87 15.88 26.81
C ALA A 58 19.37 15.77 27.10
N LYS A 59 20.08 16.89 27.05
CA LYS A 59 21.36 17.04 27.73
C LYS A 59 21.04 17.49 29.15
N THR A 60 21.15 16.57 30.09
CA THR A 60 21.17 16.87 31.52
C THR A 60 22.35 16.12 32.14
N SER A 61 23.04 16.84 33.03
CA SER A 61 24.02 16.38 34.03
C SER A 61 25.45 16.13 33.51
N GLU A 62 26.50 16.85 33.94
CA GLU A 62 27.04 17.12 35.29
C GLU A 62 28.19 16.14 35.61
N ASP A 63 29.43 16.65 35.57
CA ASP A 63 30.58 16.34 36.45
C ASP A 63 31.53 17.55 36.42
#